data_AF-A0A0K0F4Y9-F1
#
_entry.id   AF-A0A0K0F4Y9-F1
#
_cell.length_a   1.000
_cell.length_b   1.000
_cell.length_c   1.000
_cell.angle_alpha   90.00
_cell.angle_beta   90.00
_cell.angle_gamma   90.00
#
_symmetry.space_group_name_H-M   'P 1'
#
loop_
_entity.id
_entity.type
_entity.pdbx_description
1 polymer ?
#
loop_
_entity_poly.entity_id
_entity_poly.type
_entity_poly.pdbx_seq_one_letter_code
_entity_poly.pdbx_strand_id
1 'polypeptide(L)'
;MNNSIRLVRNVTTKVSKFGMELKSRGRFQNWRNPVYVSPHVSPLQVGPDYSFQDGRQLPFTSKAELDRKFEQVQLAKKIVKYLSEIKEMENMYDKGIAERQACEAEFIKWTPKQKSTETIY
;
A
#
# COMPACT_ATOMS: atom_id res chain seq x y z
N MET A 1 -3.80 -52.00 10.47
CA MET A 1 -3.93 -50.78 9.64
C MET A 1 -4.54 -49.69 10.54
N ASN A 2 -3.76 -48.69 10.94
CA ASN A 2 -4.21 -47.66 11.88
C ASN A 2 -4.90 -46.52 11.14
N ASN A 3 -6.23 -46.54 11.09
CA ASN A 3 -7.03 -45.41 10.60
C ASN A 3 -7.09 -44.32 11.69
N SER A 4 -6.07 -43.46 11.72
CA SER A 4 -6.09 -42.22 12.50
C SER A 4 -7.08 -41.24 11.84
N ILE A 5 -8.29 -41.13 12.37
CA ILE A 5 -9.28 -40.12 11.98
C ILE A 5 -8.71 -38.75 12.38
N ARG A 6 -8.14 -38.02 11.41
CA ARG A 6 -7.75 -36.61 11.61
C ARG A 6 -8.99 -35.74 11.49
N LEU A 7 -9.60 -35.41 12.62
CA LEU A 7 -10.63 -34.38 12.71
C LEU A 7 -10.00 -33.02 12.37
N VAL A 8 -10.11 -32.61 11.11
CA VAL A 8 -9.74 -31.26 10.65
C VAL A 8 -10.83 -30.32 11.15
N ARG A 9 -10.49 -29.43 12.09
CA ARG A 9 -11.41 -28.40 12.58
C ARG A 9 -11.39 -27.23 11.59
N ASN A 10 -12.44 -27.10 10.80
CA ASN A 10 -12.65 -25.94 9.94
C ASN A 10 -13.39 -24.86 10.75
N VAL A 11 -12.84 -23.64 10.79
CA VAL A 11 -13.52 -22.48 11.39
C VAL A 11 -13.81 -21.47 10.29
N THR A 12 -15.08 -21.22 10.04
CA THR A 12 -15.54 -20.12 9.19
C THR A 12 -15.50 -18.82 9.99
N THR A 13 -14.71 -17.85 9.53
CA THR A 13 -14.75 -16.49 10.08
C THR A 13 -15.68 -15.64 9.22
N LYS A 14 -16.30 -14.60 9.80
CA LYS A 14 -17.22 -13.69 9.08
C LYS A 14 -16.57 -12.95 7.89
N VAL A 15 -15.24 -12.96 7.81
CA VAL A 15 -14.44 -12.16 6.86
C VAL A 15 -13.91 -12.99 5.68
N SER A 16 -13.78 -14.31 5.83
CA SER A 16 -13.26 -15.20 4.78
C SER A 16 -14.26 -16.29 4.41
N LYS A 17 -14.64 -16.34 3.13
CA LYS A 17 -15.45 -17.43 2.55
C LYS A 17 -14.66 -18.74 2.37
N PHE A 18 -13.34 -18.68 2.44
CA PHE A 18 -12.46 -19.85 2.29
C PHE A 18 -12.03 -20.35 3.66
N GLY A 19 -12.22 -21.66 3.90
CA GLY A 19 -11.77 -22.31 5.13
C GLY A 19 -10.25 -22.28 5.23
N MET A 20 -9.71 -21.65 6.27
CA MET A 20 -8.28 -21.69 6.56
C MET A 20 -7.93 -22.96 7.34
N GLU A 21 -6.95 -23.72 6.85
CA GLU A 21 -6.37 -24.82 7.62
C GLU A 21 -5.54 -24.27 8.80
N LEU A 22 -6.03 -24.46 10.02
CA LEU A 22 -5.30 -24.13 11.24
C LEU A 22 -4.21 -25.17 11.52
N LYS A 23 -2.97 -24.89 11.10
CA LYS A 23 -1.78 -25.71 11.40
C LYS A 23 -1.24 -25.51 12.82
N SER A 24 -2.06 -25.17 13.83
CA SER A 24 -1.58 -24.99 15.20
C SER A 24 -1.96 -26.20 16.08
N ARG A 25 -0.97 -26.93 16.58
CA ARG A 25 -1.15 -27.83 17.72
C ARG A 25 -1.35 -26.96 18.98
N GLY A 26 -2.60 -26.70 19.38
CA GLY A 26 -2.91 -25.93 20.60
C GLY A 26 -4.24 -25.18 20.57
N ARG A 27 -4.59 -24.48 21.67
CA ARG A 27 -5.72 -23.52 21.70
C ARG A 27 -5.36 -22.34 20.80
N PHE A 28 -6.22 -22.04 19.82
CA PHE A 28 -6.04 -20.91 18.92
C PHE A 28 -6.04 -19.61 19.73
N GLN A 29 -4.91 -18.90 19.72
CA GLN A 29 -4.73 -17.63 20.41
C GLN A 29 -5.00 -16.51 19.40
N ASN A 30 -6.23 -16.01 19.34
CA ASN A 30 -6.64 -14.96 18.39
C ASN A 30 -5.75 -13.70 18.48
N TRP A 31 -5.17 -13.44 19.66
CA TRP A 31 -4.26 -12.32 19.89
C TRP A 31 -2.84 -12.53 19.33
N ARG A 32 -2.44 -13.76 18.97
CA ARG A 32 -1.13 -14.01 18.35
C ARG A 32 -1.07 -13.58 16.88
N ASN A 33 -2.21 -13.56 16.19
CA ASN A 33 -2.34 -13.07 14.82
C ASN A 33 -3.48 -12.05 14.75
N PRO A 34 -3.28 -10.82 15.25
CA PRO A 34 -4.28 -9.76 15.08
C PRO A 34 -4.49 -9.47 13.60
N VAL A 35 -5.75 -9.23 13.20
CA VAL A 35 -6.13 -8.88 11.81
C VAL A 35 -5.47 -7.57 11.35
N TYR A 36 -5.06 -6.73 12.30
CA TYR A 36 -4.28 -5.52 12.05
C TYR A 36 -3.21 -5.40 13.13
N VAL A 37 -1.95 -5.64 12.76
CA VAL A 37 -0.80 -5.28 13.57
C VAL A 37 -0.25 -4.02 12.93
N SER A 38 -0.47 -2.86 13.55
CA SER A 38 0.42 -1.70 13.34
C SER A 38 1.84 -2.25 13.33
N PRO A 39 2.74 -1.93 12.38
CA PRO A 39 4.09 -2.51 12.32
C PRO A 39 4.75 -2.37 13.70
N HIS A 40 4.63 -3.42 14.51
CA HIS A 40 4.87 -3.33 15.94
C HIS A 40 6.33 -3.63 16.10
N VAL A 41 7.13 -2.58 16.02
CA VAL A 41 8.53 -2.69 16.34
C VAL A 41 8.60 -2.87 17.85
N SER A 42 8.95 -4.09 18.29
CA SER A 42 9.12 -4.35 19.72
C SER A 42 10.15 -3.36 20.27
N PRO A 43 9.87 -2.63 21.36
CA PRO A 43 10.85 -1.72 21.96
C PRO A 43 12.16 -2.44 22.31
N LEU A 44 12.10 -3.74 22.62
CA LEU A 44 13.26 -4.59 22.89
C LEU A 44 14.07 -4.94 21.63
N GLN A 45 13.54 -4.65 20.44
CA GLN A 45 14.22 -4.79 19.14
C GLN A 45 14.64 -3.42 18.59
N VAL A 46 14.51 -2.35 19.38
CA VAL A 46 14.86 -0.98 18.99
C VAL A 46 15.91 -0.45 19.94
N GLY A 47 17.06 -0.11 19.38
CA GLY A 47 18.13 0.56 20.12
C GLY A 47 19.19 -0.40 20.67
N PRO A 48 20.17 0.17 21.39
CA PRO A 48 21.35 -0.58 21.74
C PRO A 48 21.15 -1.51 22.93
N ASP A 49 21.49 -2.79 22.75
CA ASP A 49 21.49 -3.77 23.84
C ASP A 49 22.60 -3.48 24.89
N TYR A 50 23.63 -2.74 24.48
CA TYR A 50 24.76 -2.37 25.32
C TYR A 50 25.21 -0.93 25.00
N SER A 51 26.00 -0.35 25.91
CA SER A 51 26.59 0.98 25.74
C SER A 51 28.03 0.99 26.27
N PHE A 52 28.86 1.89 25.75
CA PHE A 52 30.20 2.10 26.30
C PHE A 52 30.09 2.84 27.64
N GLN A 53 30.90 2.45 28.63
CA GLN A 53 30.97 3.12 29.92
C GLN A 53 31.34 4.62 29.80
N ASP A 54 32.15 4.94 28.78
CA ASP A 54 32.54 6.31 28.43
C ASP A 54 31.40 7.16 27.84
N GLY A 55 30.21 6.58 27.62
CA GLY A 55 29.05 7.26 27.03
C GLY A 55 29.12 7.46 25.51
N ARG A 56 30.08 6.82 24.82
CA ARG A 56 30.14 6.86 23.35
C ARG A 56 28.89 6.26 22.74
N GLN A 57 28.35 6.93 21.73
CA GLN A 57 27.17 6.46 21.01
C GLN A 57 27.51 5.30 20.09
N LEU A 58 26.72 4.23 20.16
CA LEU A 58 26.78 3.12 19.22
C LEU A 58 25.85 3.44 18.03
N PRO A 59 26.36 3.42 16.79
CA PRO A 59 25.54 3.73 15.62
C PRO A 59 24.52 2.63 15.30
N PHE A 60 24.83 1.37 15.64
CA PHE A 60 23.97 0.20 15.45
C PHE A 60 24.48 -0.95 16.33
N THR A 61 23.57 -1.81 16.78
CA THR A 61 23.94 -2.96 17.64
C THR A 61 23.84 -4.31 16.97
N SER A 62 22.98 -4.46 15.95
CA SER A 62 22.79 -5.73 15.26
C SER A 62 22.64 -5.58 13.75
N LYS A 63 23.03 -6.62 13.01
CA LYS A 63 22.78 -6.72 11.57
C LYS A 63 21.28 -6.65 11.25
N ALA A 64 20.44 -7.26 12.10
CA ALA A 64 18.99 -7.24 11.93
C ALA A 64 18.41 -5.81 11.99
N GLU A 65 18.93 -4.96 12.87
CA GLU A 65 18.54 -3.56 12.94
C GLU A 65 18.95 -2.80 11.67
N LEU A 66 20.16 -3.05 11.17
CA LEU A 66 20.67 -2.45 9.93
C LEU A 66 19.81 -2.84 8.73
N ASP A 67 19.51 -4.14 8.58
CA ASP A 67 18.69 -4.67 7.49
C ASP A 67 17.27 -4.07 7.55
N ARG A 68 16.65 -4.00 8.74
CA ARG A 68 15.33 -3.37 8.92
C ARG A 68 15.33 -1.90 8.51
N LYS A 69 16.35 -1.14 8.93
CA LYS A 69 16.48 0.29 8.57
C LYS A 69 16.68 0.45 7.07
N PHE A 70 17.47 -0.42 6.45
CA PHE A 70 17.69 -0.42 5.01
C PHE A 70 16.40 -0.71 4.23
N GLU A 71 15.63 -1.72 4.64
CA GLU A 71 14.32 -2.03 4.07
C GLU A 71 13.35 -0.85 4.19
N GLN A 72 13.32 -0.16 5.34
CA GLN A 72 12.50 1.04 5.54
C GLN A 72 12.88 2.15 4.56
N VAL A 73 14.18 2.39 4.34
CA VAL A 73 14.65 3.39 3.37
C VAL A 73 14.28 2.99 1.95
N GLN A 74 14.43 1.72 1.58
CA GLN A 74 14.04 1.24 0.25
C GLN A 74 12.54 1.39 0.01
N LEU A 75 11.72 1.04 1.01
CA LEU A 75 10.27 1.22 0.95
C LEU A 75 9.91 2.69 0.76
N ALA A 76 10.51 3.60 1.54
CA ALA A 76 10.27 5.03 1.43
C ALA A 76 10.62 5.56 0.03
N LYS A 77 11.77 5.17 -0.53
CA LYS A 77 12.17 5.54 -1.90
C LYS A 77 11.15 5.06 -2.93
N LYS A 78 10.64 3.84 -2.77
CA LYS A 78 9.64 3.26 -3.66
C LYS A 78 8.31 4.01 -3.59
N ILE A 79 7.86 4.39 -2.38
CA ILE A 79 6.66 5.19 -2.18
C ILE A 79 6.79 6.54 -2.88
N VAL A 80 7.89 7.26 -2.65
CA VAL A 80 8.14 8.57 -3.28
C VAL A 80 8.13 8.46 -4.80
N LYS A 81 8.76 7.42 -5.36
CA LYS A 81 8.76 7.16 -6.80
C LYS A 81 7.35 6.96 -7.36
N TYR A 82 6.52 6.14 -6.70
CA TYR A 82 5.14 5.93 -7.16
C TYR A 82 4.29 7.19 -7.06
N LEU A 83 4.48 7.98 -6.00
CA LEU A 83 3.77 9.25 -5.87
C LEU A 83 4.19 10.26 -6.96
N SER A 84 5.46 10.29 -7.36
CA SER A 84 5.89 11.13 -8.48
C SER A 84 5.30 10.65 -9.81
N GLU A 85 5.29 9.34 -10.07
CA GLU A 85 4.71 8.77 -11.29
C GLU A 85 3.20 9.06 -11.39
N ILE A 86 2.46 8.93 -10.28
CA ILE A 86 1.03 9.27 -10.24
C ILE A 86 0.82 10.75 -10.57
N LYS A 87 1.60 11.65 -9.95
CA LYS A 87 1.50 13.08 -10.19
C LYS A 87 1.79 13.44 -11.65
N GLU A 88 2.77 12.79 -12.27
CA GLU A 88 3.06 12.99 -13.70
C GLU A 88 1.89 12.55 -14.59
N MET A 89 1.28 11.41 -14.28
CA MET A 89 0.11 10.90 -15.01
C MET A 89 -1.11 11.83 -14.87
N GLU A 90 -1.36 12.37 -13.67
CA GLU A 90 -2.42 13.35 -13.43
C GLU A 90 -2.19 14.62 -14.28
N ASN A 91 -0.97 15.15 -14.29
CA ASN A 91 -0.65 16.33 -15.10
C ASN A 91 -0.82 16.07 -16.61
N MET A 92 -0.45 14.89 -17.09
CA MET A 92 -0.64 14.51 -18.48
C MET A 92 -2.11 14.38 -18.85
N TYR A 93 -2.93 13.85 -17.93
CA TYR A 93 -4.37 13.75 -18.11
C TYR A 93 -5.02 15.14 -18.22
N ASP A 94 -4.69 16.05 -17.31
CA ASP A 94 -5.23 17.42 -17.31
C ASP A 94 -4.85 18.17 -18.60
N LYS A 95 -3.59 18.03 -19.05
CA LYS A 95 -3.14 18.58 -20.34
C LYS A 95 -3.92 17.99 -21.51
N GLY A 96 -4.12 16.68 -21.54
CA GLY A 96 -4.87 16.01 -22.60
C GLY A 96 -6.34 16.45 -22.67
N ILE A 97 -6.97 16.73 -21.52
CA ILE A 97 -8.31 17.33 -21.48
C ILE A 97 -8.29 18.74 -22.05
N ALA A 98 -7.36 19.58 -21.61
CA ALA A 98 -7.26 20.96 -22.06
C ALA A 98 -7.01 21.05 -23.57
N GLU A 99 -6.14 20.20 -24.11
CA GLU A 99 -5.87 20.10 -25.55
C GLU A 99 -7.11 19.65 -26.32
N ARG A 100 -7.85 18.65 -25.83
CA ARG A 100 -9.09 18.20 -26.47
C ARG A 100 -10.13 19.32 -26.51
N GLN A 101 -10.33 20.02 -25.40
CA GLN A 101 -11.26 21.16 -25.32
C GLN A 101 -10.83 22.31 -26.24
N ALA A 102 -9.54 22.61 -26.33
CA ALA A 102 -9.01 23.62 -27.24
C ALA A 102 -9.26 23.23 -28.71
N CYS A 103 -9.00 21.96 -29.08
CA CYS A 103 -9.28 21.45 -30.42
C CYS A 103 -10.77 21.48 -30.77
N GLU A 104 -11.65 21.10 -29.83
CA GLU A 104 -13.10 21.18 -30.00
C GLU A 104 -13.56 22.64 -30.17
N ALA A 105 -13.02 23.58 -29.37
CA ALA A 105 -13.33 25.00 -29.47
C ALA A 105 -12.87 25.60 -30.81
N GLU A 106 -11.66 25.27 -31.26
CA GLU A 106 -11.16 25.62 -32.59
C GLU A 106 -12.07 25.05 -33.68
N PHE A 107 -12.42 23.76 -33.61
CA PHE A 107 -13.31 23.12 -34.57
C PHE A 107 -14.67 23.81 -34.64
N ILE A 108 -15.31 24.10 -33.50
CA ILE A 108 -16.59 24.82 -33.43
C ILE A 108 -16.46 26.22 -34.02
N LYS A 109 -15.36 26.93 -33.73
CA LYS A 109 -15.10 28.28 -34.26
C LYS A 109 -15.00 28.29 -35.79
N TRP A 110 -14.34 27.29 -36.38
CA TRP A 110 -14.20 27.16 -37.84
C TRP A 110 -15.43 26.52 -38.51
N THR A 111 -16.28 25.83 -37.75
CA THR A 111 -17.49 25.21 -38.29
C THR A 111 -18.50 26.29 -38.67
N PRO A 112 -18.93 26.36 -39.95
CA PRO A 112 -19.93 27.33 -40.37
C PRO A 112 -21.24 27.08 -39.62
N LYS A 113 -21.82 28.15 -39.05
CA LYS A 113 -23.10 28.07 -38.35
C LYS A 113 -24.21 27.71 -39.34
N GLN A 114 -25.06 26.77 -38.95
CA GLN A 114 -26.27 26.48 -39.71
C GLN A 114 -27.14 27.73 -39.75
N LYS A 115 -27.48 28.18 -40.95
CA LYS A 115 -28.50 29.22 -41.14
C LYS A 115 -29.85 28.61 -40.74
N SER A 116 -30.36 28.93 -39.56
CA SER A 116 -31.76 28.72 -39.23
C SER A 116 -32.58 29.94 -39.67
N THR A 117 -33.90 29.81 -39.63
CA THR A 117 -34.79 30.97 -39.67
C THR A 117 -34.63 31.74 -38.36
N GLU A 118 -33.65 32.64 -38.27
CA GLU A 118 -33.68 33.69 -37.26
C GLU A 118 -35.02 34.42 -37.42
N THR A 119 -35.86 34.38 -36.38
CA THR A 119 -37.10 35.16 -36.36
C THR A 119 -36.73 36.64 -36.42
N ILE A 120 -36.87 37.20 -37.61
CA ILE A 120 -36.86 38.64 -37.86
C ILE A 120 -38.11 39.20 -37.17
N TYR A 121 -37.95 39.73 -35.96
CA TYR A 121 -38.93 40.60 -35.31
C TYR A 121 -38.28 41.94 -35.01
#